data_AF-A0AAD8SP93-F1
#
_entry.id   AF-A0AAD8SP93-F1
#
_cell.length_a   1.000
_cell.length_b   1.000
_cell.length_c   1.000
_cell.angle_alpha   90.00
_cell.angle_beta   90.00
_cell.angle_gamma   90.00
#
_symmetry.space_group_name_H-M   'P 1'
#
loop_
_entity.id
_entity.type
_entity.pdbx_description
1 polymer ?
#
loop_
_entity_poly.entity_id
_entity_poly.type
_entity_poly.pdbx_seq_one_letter_code
_entity_poly.pdbx_strand_id
1 'polypeptide(L)'
;MATALIAGLAVAGAALAGRYSIQAWHAYKARPIVPRMRKFYEGGFQATMTRREAGLILGIRENVRPDKVKEAHKRVMVANHPDAGGSHYLASKINEAKDVLLGKTKGGGSAF
;
A
#
# COMPACT_ATOMS: atom_id res chain seq x y z
N MET A 1 -57.77 -6.42 30.47
CA MET A 1 -56.68 -7.40 30.60
C MET A 1 -55.77 -7.45 29.36
N ALA A 2 -56.30 -7.52 28.13
CA ALA A 2 -55.48 -7.65 26.91
C ALA A 2 -54.64 -6.41 26.52
N THR A 3 -55.12 -5.20 26.81
CA THR A 3 -54.46 -3.93 26.46
C THR A 3 -53.11 -3.73 27.16
N ALA A 4 -53.00 -4.14 28.42
CA ALA A 4 -51.76 -4.03 29.19
C ALA A 4 -50.65 -4.96 28.64
N LEU A 5 -51.03 -6.17 28.19
CA LEU A 5 -50.09 -7.12 27.60
C LEU A 5 -49.57 -6.64 26.23
N ILE A 6 -50.45 -6.10 25.39
CA ILE A 6 -50.06 -5.55 24.08
C ILE A 6 -49.13 -4.34 24.24
N ALA A 7 -49.46 -3.43 25.17
CA ALA A 7 -48.61 -2.28 25.48
C ALA A 7 -47.23 -2.71 26.03
N GLY A 8 -47.19 -3.71 26.92
CA GLY A 8 -45.95 -4.26 27.46
C GLY A 8 -45.05 -4.87 26.38
N LEU A 9 -45.63 -5.65 25.45
CA LEU A 9 -44.89 -6.25 24.33
C LEU A 9 -44.37 -5.20 23.35
N ALA A 10 -45.14 -4.15 23.08
CA ALA A 10 -44.72 -3.06 22.21
C ALA A 10 -43.51 -2.29 22.80
N VAL A 11 -43.55 -1.97 24.09
CA VAL A 11 -42.45 -1.28 24.79
C VAL A 11 -41.20 -2.17 24.84
N ALA A 12 -41.37 -3.46 25.15
CA ALA A 12 -40.25 -4.41 25.15
C ALA A 12 -39.60 -4.56 23.76
N GLY A 13 -40.42 -4.62 22.70
CA GLY A 13 -39.94 -4.68 21.31
C GLY A 13 -39.15 -3.43 20.91
N ALA A 14 -39.67 -2.24 21.22
CA ALA A 14 -39.00 -0.97 20.93
C ALA A 14 -37.65 -0.85 21.68
N ALA A 15 -37.60 -1.27 22.95
CA ALA A 15 -36.38 -1.24 23.74
C ALA A 15 -35.29 -2.17 23.17
N LEU A 16 -35.66 -3.38 22.73
CA LEU A 16 -34.71 -4.31 22.13
C LEU A 16 -34.19 -3.82 20.78
N ALA A 17 -35.06 -3.27 19.93
CA ALA A 17 -34.67 -2.69 18.65
C ALA A 17 -33.75 -1.47 18.83
N GLY A 18 -34.04 -0.60 19.80
CA GLY A 18 -33.18 0.52 20.17
C GLY A 18 -31.81 0.07 20.67
N ARG A 19 -31.76 -0.93 21.56
CA ARG A 19 -30.49 -1.48 22.05
C ARG A 19 -29.66 -2.09 20.94
N TYR A 20 -30.28 -2.86 20.05
CA TYR A 20 -29.59 -3.52 18.94
C TYR A 20 -29.02 -2.50 17.94
N SER A 21 -29.80 -1.49 17.58
CA SER A 21 -29.35 -0.45 16.65
C SER A 21 -28.17 0.36 17.20
N ILE A 22 -28.19 0.72 18.48
CA ILE A 22 -27.06 1.40 19.15
C ILE A 22 -25.81 0.51 19.15
N GLN A 23 -25.93 -0.77 19.48
CA GLN A 23 -24.81 -1.72 19.47
C GLN A 23 -24.23 -1.91 18.06
N ALA A 24 -25.07 -2.03 17.04
CA ALA A 24 -24.64 -2.12 15.64
C ALA A 24 -23.91 -0.84 15.19
N TRP A 25 -24.39 0.33 15.62
CA TRP A 25 -23.74 1.62 15.32
C TRP A 25 -22.38 1.77 15.99
N HIS A 26 -22.25 1.38 17.26
CA HIS A 26 -20.96 1.36 17.95
C HIS A 26 -20.00 0.36 17.29
N ALA A 27 -20.47 -0.83 16.93
CA ALA A 27 -19.66 -1.83 16.24
C ALA A 27 -19.22 -1.34 14.86
N TYR A 28 -20.06 -0.61 14.13
CA TYR A 28 -19.71 0.00 12.85
C TYR A 28 -18.66 1.09 13.00
N LYS A 29 -18.81 1.99 13.98
CA LYS A 29 -17.84 3.06 14.26
C LYS A 29 -16.52 2.52 14.82
N ALA A 30 -16.55 1.40 15.52
CA ALA A 30 -15.36 0.75 16.08
C ALA A 30 -14.61 -0.12 15.06
N ARG A 31 -15.07 -0.23 13.79
CA ARG A 31 -14.36 -1.02 12.78
C ARG A 31 -12.99 -0.40 12.52
N PRO A 32 -11.88 -1.10 12.81
CA PRO A 32 -10.56 -0.60 12.50
C PRO A 32 -10.39 -0.52 10.98
N ILE A 33 -9.83 0.58 10.49
CA ILE A 33 -9.37 0.68 9.11
C ILE A 33 -8.13 -0.23 9.02
N VAL A 34 -8.33 -1.48 8.64
CA VAL A 34 -7.23 -2.40 8.34
C VAL A 34 -6.72 -2.09 6.94
N PRO A 35 -5.51 -1.51 6.77
CA PRO A 35 -4.95 -1.37 5.44
C PRO A 35 -4.78 -2.77 4.88
N ARG A 36 -5.37 -3.03 3.71
CA ARG A 36 -5.17 -4.30 3.01
C ARG A 36 -3.70 -4.37 2.62
N MET A 37 -2.90 -5.09 3.41
CA MET A 37 -1.49 -5.29 3.13
C MET A 37 -1.38 -5.98 1.77
N ARG A 38 -0.83 -5.28 0.78
CA ARG A 38 -0.58 -5.89 -0.53
C ARG A 38 0.44 -7.00 -0.32
N LYS A 39 0.22 -8.16 -0.93
CA LYS A 39 1.22 -9.23 -0.93
C LYS A 39 2.53 -8.65 -1.47
N PHE A 40 3.59 -8.78 -0.69
CA PHE A 40 4.93 -8.45 -1.14
C PHE A 40 5.36 -9.46 -2.20
N TYR A 41 6.22 -9.05 -3.12
CA TYR A 41 6.84 -9.99 -4.04
C TYR A 41 7.80 -10.88 -3.25
N GLU A 42 7.69 -12.18 -3.44
CA GLU A 42 8.58 -13.15 -2.80
C GLU A 42 9.94 -13.17 -3.52
N GLY A 43 11.01 -13.31 -2.75
CA GLY A 43 12.39 -13.33 -3.25
C GLY A 43 13.14 -12.00 -3.08
N GLY A 44 14.36 -11.95 -3.64
CA GLY A 44 15.22 -10.76 -3.66
C GLY A 44 15.20 -10.04 -5.01
N PHE A 45 16.11 -9.08 -5.18
CA PHE A 45 16.32 -8.45 -6.48
C PHE A 45 16.91 -9.46 -7.47
N GLN A 46 16.62 -9.25 -8.76
CA GLN A 46 17.22 -10.06 -9.81
C GLN A 46 18.71 -9.73 -9.94
N ALA A 47 19.50 -10.73 -10.35
CA ALA A 47 20.94 -10.58 -10.55
C ALA A 47 21.26 -9.51 -11.63
N THR A 48 20.40 -9.40 -12.64
CA THR A 48 20.46 -8.35 -13.67
C THR A 48 19.14 -7.60 -13.67
N MET A 49 19.20 -6.27 -13.57
CA MET A 49 17.99 -5.44 -13.51
C MET A 49 17.20 -5.49 -14.81
N THR A 50 15.97 -5.98 -14.72
CA THR A 50 15.05 -5.99 -15.87
C THR A 50 14.20 -4.72 -15.91
N ARG A 51 13.68 -4.37 -17.10
CA ARG A 51 12.72 -3.26 -17.22
C ARG A 51 11.49 -3.42 -16.33
N ARG A 52 11.02 -4.67 -16.18
CA ARG A 52 9.89 -5.01 -15.31
C ARG A 52 10.20 -4.73 -13.84
N GLU A 53 11.33 -5.23 -13.36
CA GLU A 53 11.79 -4.98 -11.98
C GLU A 53 12.00 -3.48 -11.72
N ALA A 54 12.63 -2.77 -12.66
CA ALA A 54 12.83 -1.33 -12.58
C ALA A 54 11.51 -0.55 -12.46
N GLY A 55 10.49 -0.95 -13.23
CA GLY A 55 9.14 -0.41 -13.11
C GLY A 55 8.51 -0.67 -11.73
N LEU A 56 8.69 -1.88 -11.18
CA LEU A 56 8.21 -2.23 -9.84
C LEU A 56 8.90 -1.41 -8.74
N ILE A 57 10.21 -1.22 -8.82
CA ILE A 57 11.00 -0.43 -7.87
C ILE A 57 10.54 1.03 -7.85
N LEU A 58 10.34 1.63 -9.03
CA LEU A 58 9.95 3.04 -9.15
C LEU A 58 8.43 3.27 -9.04
N GLY A 59 7.64 2.19 -9.03
CA GLY A 59 6.18 2.23 -8.97
C GLY A 59 5.54 2.80 -10.25
N ILE A 60 6.14 2.54 -11.41
CA ILE A 60 5.68 3.02 -12.72
C ILE A 60 5.61 1.87 -13.73
N ARG A 61 4.90 2.10 -14.85
CA ARG A 61 4.87 1.12 -15.95
C ARG A 61 6.21 1.10 -16.69
N GLU A 62 6.46 0.02 -17.44
CA GLU A 62 7.72 -0.17 -18.19
C GLU A 62 7.88 0.81 -19.35
N ASN A 63 6.77 1.26 -19.94
CA ASN A 63 6.75 2.16 -21.09
C ASN A 63 6.16 3.52 -20.71
N VAL A 64 6.93 4.30 -19.94
CA VAL A 64 6.51 5.62 -19.46
C VAL A 64 7.49 6.67 -19.96
N ARG A 65 6.99 7.89 -20.18
CA ARG A 65 7.81 9.03 -20.60
C ARG A 65 9.00 9.24 -19.65
N PRO A 66 10.17 9.65 -20.18
CA PRO A 66 11.40 9.81 -19.38
C PRO A 66 11.25 10.82 -18.23
N ASP A 67 10.39 11.83 -18.38
CA ASP A 67 10.14 12.84 -17.34
C ASP A 67 9.52 12.22 -16.09
N LYS A 68 8.57 11.30 -16.28
CA LYS A 68 7.91 10.55 -15.20
C LYS A 68 8.86 9.57 -14.52
N VAL A 69 9.83 9.02 -15.25
CA VAL A 69 10.90 8.18 -14.67
C VAL A 69 11.75 9.02 -13.71
N LYS A 70 12.17 10.22 -14.12
CA LYS A 70 12.95 11.14 -13.26
C LYS A 70 12.17 11.59 -12.03
N GLU A 71 10.90 11.92 -12.19
CA GLU A 71 10.01 12.30 -11.10
C GLU A 71 9.85 11.16 -10.08
N ALA A 72 9.60 9.94 -10.56
CA ALA A 72 9.48 8.75 -9.74
C ALA A 72 10.79 8.41 -9.02
N HIS A 73 11.91 8.48 -9.73
CA HIS A 73 13.24 8.28 -9.16
C HIS A 73 13.53 9.26 -8.02
N LYS A 74 13.28 10.56 -8.22
CA LYS A 74 13.48 11.57 -7.16
C LYS A 74 12.64 11.25 -5.93
N ARG A 75 11.35 10.94 -6.11
CA ARG A 75 10.43 10.61 -5.01
C ARG A 75 10.89 9.38 -4.21
N VAL A 76 11.26 8.30 -4.90
CA VAL A 76 11.67 7.05 -4.25
C VAL A 76 13.06 7.20 -3.61
N MET A 77 13.99 7.90 -4.26
CA MET A 77 15.33 8.15 -3.74
C MET A 77 15.32 8.99 -2.47
N VAL A 78 14.53 10.06 -2.42
CA VAL A 78 14.43 10.91 -1.21
C VAL A 78 13.98 10.10 0.01
N ALA A 79 13.04 9.16 -0.18
CA ALA A 79 12.57 8.29 0.90
C ALA A 79 13.58 7.20 1.31
N ASN A 80 14.54 6.87 0.45
CA ASN A 80 15.50 5.78 0.66
C ASN A 80 16.96 6.26 0.67
N HIS A 81 17.19 7.57 0.82
CA HIS A 81 18.52 8.15 0.71
C HIS A 81 19.42 7.66 1.85
N PRO A 82 20.66 7.23 1.58
CA PRO A 82 21.54 6.70 2.63
C PRO A 82 21.80 7.72 3.76
N ASP A 83 21.97 8.99 3.41
CA ASP A 83 22.17 10.07 4.38
C ASP A 83 20.95 10.32 5.29
N ALA A 84 19.76 9.85 4.91
CA ALA A 84 18.54 9.90 5.71
C ALA A 84 18.28 8.60 6.48
N GLY A 85 19.29 7.72 6.59
CA GLY A 85 19.16 6.39 7.22
C GLY A 85 18.70 5.28 6.27
N GLY A 86 18.66 5.54 4.96
CA GLY A 86 18.37 4.54 3.94
C GLY A 86 19.51 3.54 3.70
N SER A 87 19.22 2.43 3.02
CA SER A 87 20.24 1.45 2.67
C SER A 87 20.99 1.86 1.39
N HIS A 88 22.33 1.83 1.44
CA HIS A 88 23.18 2.00 0.26
C HIS A 88 22.83 1.01 -0.86
N TYR A 89 22.47 -0.22 -0.50
CA TYR A 89 22.09 -1.25 -1.46
C TYR A 89 20.77 -0.90 -2.16
N LEU A 90 19.76 -0.46 -1.41
CA LEU A 90 18.48 -0.02 -1.98
C LEU A 90 18.65 1.23 -2.86
N ALA A 91 19.44 2.21 -2.42
CA ALA A 91 19.75 3.40 -3.22
C ALA A 91 20.43 3.02 -4.54
N SER A 92 21.34 2.05 -4.51
CA SER A 92 22.01 1.51 -5.70
C SER A 92 21.00 0.87 -6.66
N LYS A 93 20.08 0.03 -6.16
CA LYS A 93 19.01 -0.60 -6.96
C LYS A 93 18.03 0.42 -7.55
N ILE A 94 17.71 1.48 -6.82
CA ILE A 94 16.86 2.59 -7.32
C ILE A 94 17.58 3.35 -8.46
N ASN A 95 18.89 3.54 -8.37
CA ASN A 95 19.68 4.16 -9.43
C ASN A 95 19.77 3.26 -10.67
N GLU A 96 20.00 1.96 -10.48
CA GLU A 96 20.02 0.95 -11.54
C GLU A 96 18.68 0.91 -12.28
N ALA A 97 17.56 0.93 -11.55
CA ALA A 97 16.22 0.97 -12.13
C ALA A 97 15.98 2.21 -13.03
N LYS A 98 16.41 3.39 -12.57
CA LYS A 98 16.33 4.63 -13.36
C LYS A 98 17.13 4.51 -14.66
N ASP A 99 18.35 3.98 -14.57
CA ASP A 99 19.26 3.87 -15.72
C ASP A 99 18.72 2.88 -16.77
N VAL A 100 18.14 1.75 -16.35
CA VAL A 100 17.48 0.77 -17.24
C VAL A 100 16.28 1.38 -17.98
N LEU A 101 15.42 2.12 -17.29
CA LEU A 101 14.23 2.72 -17.92
C LEU A 101 14.56 3.89 -18.84
N LEU A 102 15.65 4.63 -18.57
CA LEU A 102 16.14 5.70 -19.44
C LEU A 102 17.02 5.18 -20.59
N GLY A 103 17.25 3.87 -20.70
CA GLY A 103 18.09 3.27 -21.73
C GLY A 103 19.59 3.60 -21.56
N LYS A 104 20.00 4.04 -20.37
CA LYS A 104 21.40 4.25 -20.00
C LYS A 104 21.95 2.95 -19.43
N THR A 105 21.97 1.88 -20.23
CA THR A 105 22.59 0.63 -19.80
C THR A 105 24.11 0.84 -19.70
N LYS A 106 24.62 1.16 -18.51
CA LYS A 106 26.00 0.83 -18.19
C LYS A 106 26.06 -0.70 -18.15
N GLY A 107 26.66 -1.31 -19.17
CA GLY A 107 26.86 -2.75 -19.26
C GLY A 107 27.86 -3.25 -18.21
N GLY A 108 27.55 -3.08 -16.94
CA GLY A 108 28.26 -3.67 -15.82
C GLY A 108 27.26 -4.55 -15.09
N GLY A 109 27.47 -5.87 -15.16
CA GLY A 109 26.83 -6.78 -14.24
C GLY A 109 27.02 -6.28 -12.80
N SER A 110 26.01 -6.52 -11.97
CA SER A 110 26.05 -6.25 -10.53
C SER A 110 27.47 -6.50 -9.99
N ALA A 111 28.10 -5.47 -9.42
CA ALA A 111 29.40 -5.59 -8.74
C ALA A 111 29.27 -6.26 -7.35
N PHE A 112 28.12 -6.88 -7.11
CA PHE A 112 27.78 -7.71 -5.97
C PHE A 112 27.31 -9.06 -6.51
#